data_AF-A0A6M1ZDH8-F1
#
_entry.id   AF-A0A6M1ZDH8-F1
#
_cell.length_a   1.000
_cell.length_b   1.000
_cell.length_c   1.000
_cell.angle_alpha   90.00
_cell.angle_beta   90.00
_cell.angle_gamma   90.00
#
_symmetry.space_group_name_H-M   'P 1'
#
loop_
_entity.id
_entity.type
_entity.pdbx_description
1 polymer ?
#
loop_
_entity_poly.entity_id
_entity_poly.type
_entity_poly.pdbx_seq_one_letter_code
_entity_poly.pdbx_strand_id
1 'polypeptide(L)'
;MRTQRTRVSYDVDAMCITFTVVDASGGADEVLATRDYEFDMLPETGENRDKVALYGLNKLLTDRTSDEKDKVAKLDKMSEVFDLLCSGEWSKERVVGAPVVSVEVEALAQIKELSVPQAQAALAAYDKDVRAQILGSAQVQKVAQEIRELRAATKVVSLDDMVPVAAE
;
A
#
# COMPACT_ATOMS: atom_id res chain seq x y z
N MET A 1 -6.40 -23.08 -22.22
CA MET A 1 -6.25 -22.33 -20.94
C MET A 1 -4.97 -22.83 -20.31
N ARG A 2 -3.95 -21.97 -20.09
CA ARG A 2 -2.68 -22.43 -19.49
C ARG A 2 -2.96 -22.90 -18.05
N THR A 3 -2.60 -24.14 -17.74
CA THR A 3 -2.82 -24.71 -16.41
C THR A 3 -1.59 -24.47 -15.56
N GLN A 4 -1.51 -23.28 -14.97
CA GLN A 4 -0.44 -22.94 -14.04
C GLN A 4 -0.68 -23.58 -12.67
N ARG A 5 0.38 -24.03 -12.00
CA ARG A 5 0.33 -24.57 -10.63
C ARG A 5 1.42 -23.93 -9.78
N THR A 6 1.14 -23.78 -8.48
CA THR A 6 2.15 -23.34 -7.50
C THR A 6 2.59 -24.56 -6.71
N ARG A 7 3.89 -24.76 -6.59
CA ARG A 7 4.54 -25.74 -5.74
C ARG A 7 5.20 -25.01 -4.58
N VAL A 8 5.18 -25.64 -3.41
CA VAL A 8 5.85 -25.14 -2.21
C VAL A 8 6.74 -26.26 -1.71
N SER A 9 8.01 -25.96 -1.47
CA SER A 9 8.95 -26.85 -0.79
C SER A 9 9.54 -26.16 0.43
N TYR A 10 9.95 -26.98 1.40
CA TYR A 10 10.49 -26.52 2.68
C TYR A 10 11.87 -27.13 2.84
N ASP A 11 12.85 -26.29 3.12
CA ASP A 11 14.16 -26.68 3.63
C ASP A 11 14.17 -26.35 5.12
N VAL A 12 14.05 -27.37 5.96
CA VAL A 12 13.98 -27.19 7.41
C VAL A 12 15.36 -26.87 7.99
N ASP A 13 16.43 -27.37 7.37
CA ASP A 13 17.80 -27.16 7.84
C ASP A 13 18.22 -25.71 7.55
N ALA A 14 17.83 -25.17 6.39
CA ALA A 14 18.06 -23.78 6.01
C ALA A 14 16.94 -22.82 6.48
N MET A 15 15.90 -23.33 7.17
CA MET A 15 14.72 -22.57 7.57
C MET A 15 14.11 -21.74 6.41
N CYS A 16 14.07 -22.32 5.21
CA CYS A 16 13.72 -21.65 3.96
C CYS A 16 12.47 -22.27 3.32
N ILE A 17 11.65 -21.42 2.70
CA ILE A 17 10.46 -21.81 1.95
C ILE A 17 10.61 -21.36 0.50
N THR A 18 10.51 -22.30 -0.43
CA THR A 18 10.58 -22.04 -1.86
C THR A 18 9.19 -22.15 -2.48
N PHE A 19 8.77 -21.11 -3.20
CA PHE A 19 7.57 -21.13 -4.03
C PHE A 19 7.97 -21.19 -5.50
N THR A 20 7.42 -22.14 -6.24
CA THR A 20 7.67 -22.30 -7.67
C THR A 20 6.35 -22.30 -8.43
N VAL A 21 6.21 -21.45 -9.44
CA VAL A 21 5.11 -21.50 -10.40
C VAL A 21 5.56 -22.28 -11.62
N VAL A 22 4.78 -23.29 -11.98
CA VAL A 22 5.01 -24.12 -13.18
C VAL A 22 3.85 -24.04 -14.15
N ASP A 23 4.14 -24.01 -15.45
CA ASP A 23 3.17 -24.30 -16.50
C ASP A 23 3.14 -25.80 -16.76
N ALA A 24 1.99 -26.42 -16.54
CA ALA A 24 1.81 -27.85 -16.74
C ALA A 24 1.00 -28.19 -18.00
N SER A 25 0.89 -27.24 -18.93
CA SER A 25 0.09 -27.40 -20.16
C SER A 25 0.76 -28.32 -21.21
N GLY A 26 2.08 -28.57 -21.09
CA GLY A 26 2.89 -29.28 -22.09
C GLY A 26 3.37 -30.68 -21.70
N GLY A 27 2.87 -31.27 -20.60
CA GLY A 27 3.28 -32.61 -20.12
C GLY A 27 4.62 -32.63 -19.37
N ALA A 28 5.54 -31.73 -19.68
CA ALA A 28 6.66 -31.35 -18.81
C ALA A 28 6.29 -30.09 -18.02
N ASP A 29 6.60 -30.07 -16.73
CA ASP A 29 6.42 -28.87 -15.91
C ASP A 29 7.50 -27.84 -16.27
N GLU A 30 7.11 -26.79 -16.98
CA GLU A 30 8.00 -25.66 -17.26
C GLU A 30 7.98 -24.70 -16.07
N VAL A 31 9.14 -24.39 -15.50
CA VAL A 31 9.23 -23.41 -14.40
C VAL A 31 9.07 -22.00 -14.97
N LEU A 32 8.03 -21.30 -14.53
CA LEU A 32 7.74 -19.92 -14.91
C LEU A 32 8.41 -18.91 -13.95
N ALA A 33 8.43 -19.22 -12.66
CA ALA A 33 9.03 -18.36 -11.63
C ALA A 33 9.32 -19.16 -10.35
N THR A 34 10.37 -18.75 -9.63
CA THR A 34 10.74 -19.28 -8.31
C THR A 34 11.10 -18.12 -7.38
N ARG A 35 10.70 -18.21 -6.10
CA ARG A 35 11.11 -17.30 -5.02
C ARG A 35 11.39 -18.10 -3.76
N ASP A 36 12.44 -17.69 -3.06
CA ASP A 36 12.89 -18.28 -1.80
C ASP A 36 12.73 -17.26 -0.68
N TYR A 37 12.23 -17.72 0.46
CA TYR A 37 12.01 -16.90 1.65
C TYR A 37 12.64 -17.57 2.86
N GLU A 38 13.76 -17.00 3.31
CA GLU A 38 14.52 -17.49 4.45
C GLU A 38 13.99 -16.88 5.74
N PHE A 39 13.53 -17.71 6.67
CA PHE A 39 13.00 -17.22 7.95
C PHE A 39 14.04 -16.40 8.73
N ASP A 40 15.33 -16.72 8.54
CA ASP A 40 16.43 -16.04 9.22
C ASP A 40 16.70 -14.61 8.73
N MET A 41 16.16 -14.22 7.58
CA MET A 41 16.20 -12.82 7.11
C MET A 41 15.28 -11.90 7.93
N LEU A 42 14.35 -12.45 8.72
CA LEU A 42 13.54 -11.66 9.64
C LEU A 42 14.39 -11.17 10.81
N PRO A 43 14.31 -9.86 11.17
CA PRO A 43 15.05 -9.30 12.29
C PRO A 43 14.90 -10.14 13.57
N GLU A 44 16.04 -10.49 14.19
CA GLU A 44 16.05 -11.20 15.48
C GLU A 44 15.43 -10.35 16.60
N THR A 45 15.52 -9.03 16.47
CA THR A 45 14.93 -8.06 17.39
C THR A 45 13.63 -7.51 16.80
N GLY A 46 12.53 -7.66 17.54
CA GLY A 46 11.21 -7.16 17.15
C GLY A 46 10.14 -8.25 17.13
N GLU A 47 8.88 -7.83 17.15
CA GLU A 47 7.75 -8.77 17.29
C GLU A 47 7.45 -9.56 16.00
N ASN A 48 8.00 -9.16 14.85
CA ASN A 48 7.67 -9.79 13.56
C ASN A 48 8.12 -11.24 13.51
N ARG A 49 9.36 -11.55 13.91
CA ARG A 49 9.89 -12.91 13.87
C ARG A 49 9.05 -13.86 14.71
N ASP A 50 8.67 -13.45 15.92
CA ASP A 50 7.79 -14.22 16.81
C ASP A 50 6.39 -14.41 16.21
N LYS A 51 5.79 -13.35 15.67
CA LYS A 51 4.48 -13.42 15.04
C LYS A 51 4.51 -14.30 13.79
N VAL A 52 5.56 -14.25 12.98
CA VAL A 52 5.75 -15.15 11.82
C VAL A 52 5.96 -16.58 12.30
N ALA A 53 6.75 -16.83 13.35
CA ALA A 53 6.96 -18.17 13.90
C ALA A 53 5.64 -18.81 14.37
N LEU A 54 4.79 -18.04 15.06
CA LEU A 54 3.50 -18.50 15.55
C LEU A 54 2.47 -18.70 14.43
N TYR A 55 2.47 -17.83 13.42
CA TYR A 55 1.50 -17.88 12.32
C TYR A 55 1.89 -18.87 11.21
N GLY A 56 3.20 -19.02 10.98
CA GLY A 56 3.81 -19.70 9.84
C GLY A 56 4.02 -18.77 8.65
N LEU A 57 5.27 -18.68 8.17
CA LEU A 57 5.66 -17.80 7.05
C LEU A 57 4.89 -18.10 5.76
N ASN A 58 4.78 -19.37 5.35
CA ASN A 58 3.99 -19.76 4.18
C ASN A 58 2.53 -19.28 4.27
N LYS A 59 1.90 -19.50 5.43
CA LYS A 59 0.51 -19.11 5.64
C LYS A 59 0.36 -17.60 5.54
N LEU A 60 1.25 -16.83 6.16
CA LEU A 60 1.23 -15.37 6.14
C LEU A 60 1.33 -14.81 4.72
N LEU A 61 2.32 -15.29 3.95
CA LEU A 61 2.53 -14.87 2.57
C LEU A 61 1.33 -15.22 1.68
N THR A 62 0.78 -16.42 1.84
CA THR A 62 -0.37 -16.89 1.04
C THR A 62 -1.64 -16.10 1.33
N ASP A 63 -1.92 -15.81 2.61
CA ASP A 63 -3.11 -15.08 3.02
C ASP A 63 -3.07 -13.61 2.58
N ARG A 64 -1.91 -12.96 2.73
CA ARG A 64 -1.75 -11.54 2.33
C ARG A 64 -1.73 -11.32 0.82
N THR A 65 -1.62 -12.38 0.04
CA THR A 65 -1.60 -12.35 -1.43
C THR A 65 -2.74 -13.14 -2.06
N SER A 66 -3.79 -13.48 -1.29
CA SER A 66 -4.95 -14.27 -1.77
C SER A 66 -5.75 -13.60 -2.88
N ASP A 67 -5.72 -12.28 -2.93
CA ASP A 67 -6.48 -11.47 -3.89
C ASP A 67 -5.84 -11.45 -5.27
N GLU A 68 -4.52 -11.73 -5.35
CA GLU A 68 -3.83 -11.85 -6.62
C GLU A 68 -4.15 -13.19 -7.29
N LYS A 69 -4.67 -13.11 -8.52
CA LYS A 69 -5.12 -14.28 -9.29
C LYS A 69 -4.07 -14.75 -10.28
N ASP A 70 -3.21 -13.86 -10.75
CA ASP A 70 -2.05 -14.25 -11.55
C ASP A 70 -0.98 -14.88 -10.64
N LYS A 71 -0.58 -16.12 -10.93
CA LYS A 71 0.32 -16.86 -10.04
C LYS A 71 1.74 -16.33 -10.04
N VAL A 72 2.20 -15.74 -11.14
CA VAL A 72 3.54 -15.16 -11.23
C VAL A 72 3.55 -13.83 -10.50
N ALA A 73 2.60 -12.94 -10.77
CA ALA A 73 2.45 -11.67 -10.05
C ALA A 73 2.22 -11.89 -8.55
N LYS A 74 1.61 -13.00 -8.17
CA LYS A 74 1.46 -13.40 -6.76
C LYS A 74 2.80 -13.62 -6.07
N LEU A 75 3.80 -14.21 -6.74
CA LEU A 75 5.15 -14.36 -6.17
C LEU A 75 5.86 -13.02 -5.99
N ASP A 76 5.64 -12.07 -6.90
CA ASP A 76 6.20 -10.73 -6.76
C ASP A 76 5.57 -10.01 -5.55
N LYS A 77 4.25 -10.10 -5.37
CA LYS A 77 3.56 -9.58 -4.17
C LYS A 77 3.98 -10.28 -2.88
N MET A 78 4.26 -11.59 -2.93
CA MET A 78 4.79 -12.31 -1.75
C MET A 78 6.16 -11.75 -1.36
N SER A 79 6.99 -11.40 -2.34
CA SER A 79 8.29 -10.78 -2.10
C SER A 79 8.14 -9.40 -1.47
N GLU A 80 7.22 -8.57 -1.96
CA GLU A 80 6.90 -7.28 -1.32
C GLU A 80 6.43 -7.43 0.13
N VAL A 81 5.58 -8.43 0.42
CA VAL A 81 5.13 -8.71 1.80
C VAL A 81 6.30 -9.18 2.67
N PHE A 82 7.19 -10.02 2.12
CA PHE A 82 8.35 -10.51 2.83
C PHE A 82 9.33 -9.39 3.17
N ASP A 83 9.62 -8.51 2.21
CA ASP A 83 10.50 -7.35 2.40
C ASP A 83 9.98 -6.43 3.52
N LEU A 84 8.65 -6.21 3.58
CA LEU A 84 8.03 -5.47 4.69
C LEU A 84 8.23 -6.16 6.05
N LEU A 85 8.11 -7.49 6.10
CA LEU A 85 8.34 -8.22 7.34
C LEU A 85 9.81 -8.12 7.78
N CYS A 86 10.73 -8.19 6.81
CA CYS A 86 12.17 -8.01 7.02
C CYS A 86 12.54 -6.58 7.44
N SER A 87 11.79 -5.55 7.02
CA SER A 87 11.97 -4.17 7.48
C SER A 87 11.41 -3.91 8.89
N GLY A 88 10.81 -4.92 9.53
CA GLY A 88 10.17 -4.78 10.84
C GLY A 88 8.72 -4.29 10.77
N GLU A 89 8.17 -4.09 9.57
CA GLU A 89 6.78 -3.67 9.38
C GLU A 89 5.83 -4.88 9.37
N TRP A 90 5.09 -5.09 10.45
CA TRP A 90 4.11 -6.19 10.49
C TRP A 90 3.00 -6.01 9.46
N SER A 91 2.57 -4.79 9.23
CA SER A 91 1.59 -4.43 8.22
C SER A 91 2.10 -3.19 7.55
N LYS A 92 2.05 -3.15 6.20
CA LYS A 92 2.24 -1.91 5.46
C LYS A 92 1.36 -0.87 6.13
N GLU A 93 1.97 0.17 6.68
CA GLU A 93 1.21 1.32 7.15
C GLU A 93 0.30 1.69 5.99
N ARG A 94 -1.02 1.71 6.21
CA ARG A 94 -1.91 2.22 5.18
C ARG A 94 -1.46 3.65 4.99
N VAL A 95 -0.70 3.89 3.93
CA VAL A 95 -0.58 5.21 3.34
C VAL A 95 -1.99 5.51 2.86
N VAL A 96 -2.82 5.98 3.79
CA VAL A 96 -3.91 6.87 3.48
C VAL A 96 -3.17 8.01 2.82
N GLY A 97 -3.09 7.98 1.48
CA GLY A 97 -2.54 9.09 0.72
C GLY A 97 -3.12 10.36 1.32
N ALA A 98 -2.25 11.38 1.51
CA ALA A 98 -2.55 12.61 2.23
C ALA A 98 -4.06 12.88 2.18
N PRO A 99 -4.76 12.86 3.33
CA PRO A 99 -6.22 12.74 3.38
C PRO A 99 -6.79 13.58 2.25
N VAL A 100 -7.36 12.92 1.24
CA VAL A 100 -7.83 13.62 0.04
C VAL A 100 -9.03 14.43 0.50
N VAL A 101 -8.75 15.58 1.06
CA VAL A 101 -9.75 16.56 1.40
C VAL A 101 -10.32 16.97 0.06
N SER A 102 -11.65 16.95 -0.02
CA SER A 102 -12.31 17.35 -1.26
C SER A 102 -11.86 18.77 -1.59
N VAL A 103 -11.60 19.03 -2.87
CA VAL A 103 -11.16 20.35 -3.35
C VAL A 103 -12.17 21.43 -3.00
N GLU A 104 -13.44 21.08 -2.82
CA GLU A 104 -14.50 21.97 -2.36
C GLU A 104 -14.34 22.36 -0.88
N VAL A 105 -13.86 21.47 -0.03
CA VAL A 105 -13.56 21.78 1.39
C VAL A 105 -12.30 22.64 1.48
N GLU A 106 -11.30 22.40 0.64
CA GLU A 106 -10.11 23.26 0.55
C GLU A 106 -10.46 24.64 0.00
N ALA A 107 -11.29 24.70 -1.03
CA ALA A 107 -11.83 25.94 -1.56
C ALA A 107 -12.59 26.71 -0.48
N LEU A 108 -13.43 26.04 0.30
CA LEU A 108 -14.13 26.67 1.42
C LEU A 108 -13.15 27.20 2.49
N ALA A 109 -12.12 26.42 2.81
CA ALA A 109 -11.08 26.82 3.75
C ALA A 109 -10.34 28.07 3.25
N GLN A 110 -9.99 28.13 1.96
CA GLN A 110 -9.36 29.30 1.34
C GLN A 110 -10.29 30.53 1.31
N ILE A 111 -11.56 30.35 0.94
CA ILE A 111 -12.55 31.43 0.89
C ILE A 111 -12.82 32.03 2.27
N LYS A 112 -12.79 31.20 3.32
CA LYS A 112 -13.09 31.59 4.71
C LYS A 112 -11.85 31.86 5.55
N GLU A 113 -10.66 31.75 4.96
CA GLU A 113 -9.38 31.91 5.65
C GLU A 113 -9.26 31.00 6.89
N LEU A 114 -9.78 29.77 6.77
CA LEU A 114 -9.74 28.74 7.80
C LEU A 114 -8.70 27.68 7.46
N SER A 115 -8.22 26.97 8.47
CA SER A 115 -7.58 25.68 8.23
C SER A 115 -8.59 24.65 7.73
N VAL A 116 -8.13 23.67 6.96
CA VAL A 116 -8.99 22.59 6.45
C VAL A 116 -9.75 21.84 7.56
N PRO A 117 -9.13 21.48 8.70
CA PRO A 117 -9.87 20.88 9.82
C PRO A 117 -10.96 21.78 10.40
N GLN A 118 -10.73 23.09 10.48
CA GLN A 118 -11.74 24.05 10.93
C GLN A 118 -12.91 24.14 9.95
N ALA A 119 -12.64 24.11 8.64
CA ALA A 119 -13.68 24.09 7.61
C ALA A 119 -14.53 22.79 7.67
N GLN A 120 -13.89 21.63 7.91
CA GLN A 120 -14.58 20.35 8.10
C GLN A 120 -15.46 20.36 9.35
N ALA A 121 -14.93 20.87 10.48
CA ALA A 121 -15.69 21.00 11.72
C ALA A 121 -16.87 21.95 11.56
N ALA A 122 -16.68 23.08 10.87
CA ALA A 122 -17.75 24.02 10.55
C ALA A 122 -18.83 23.37 9.68
N LEU A 123 -18.45 22.61 8.65
CA LEU A 123 -19.41 21.88 7.81
C LEU A 123 -20.18 20.82 8.61
N ALA A 124 -19.51 20.11 9.53
CA ALA A 124 -20.14 19.08 10.36
C ALA A 124 -21.28 19.62 11.25
N ALA A 125 -21.29 20.92 11.55
CA ALA A 125 -22.37 21.56 12.28
C ALA A 125 -23.67 21.76 11.46
N TYR A 126 -23.62 21.53 10.14
CA TYR A 126 -24.77 21.67 9.24
C TYR A 126 -25.33 20.31 8.79
N ASP A 127 -26.63 20.29 8.53
CA ASP A 127 -27.31 19.14 7.93
C ASP A 127 -26.77 18.81 6.53
N LYS A 128 -26.96 17.57 6.10
CA LYS A 128 -26.42 17.06 4.82
C LYS A 128 -26.84 17.91 3.62
N ASP A 129 -28.10 18.35 3.57
CA ASP A 129 -28.62 19.12 2.44
C ASP A 129 -28.04 20.54 2.41
N VAL A 130 -27.87 21.16 3.58
CA VAL A 130 -27.24 22.48 3.72
C VAL A 130 -25.75 22.42 3.38
N ARG A 131 -25.05 21.37 3.80
CA ARG A 131 -23.66 21.11 3.40
C ARG A 131 -23.52 21.01 1.88
N ALA A 132 -24.42 20.28 1.22
CA ALA A 132 -24.39 20.15 -0.23
C ALA A 132 -24.61 21.49 -0.94
N GLN A 133 -25.49 22.36 -0.42
CA GLN A 133 -25.68 23.71 -0.95
C GLN A 133 -24.45 24.61 -0.76
N ILE A 134 -23.81 24.55 0.41
CA ILE A 134 -22.59 25.33 0.70
C ILE A 134 -21.46 24.92 -0.26
N LEU A 135 -21.21 23.61 -0.38
CA LEU A 135 -20.16 23.07 -1.26
C LEU A 135 -20.51 23.26 -2.75
N GLY A 136 -21.80 23.26 -3.09
CA GLY A 136 -22.30 23.52 -4.45
C GLY A 136 -22.39 25.00 -4.82
N SER A 137 -22.04 25.92 -3.92
CA SER A 137 -22.09 27.36 -4.21
C SER A 137 -21.11 27.75 -5.32
N ALA A 138 -21.51 28.71 -6.17
CA ALA A 138 -20.71 29.14 -7.31
C ALA A 138 -19.30 29.61 -6.90
N GLN A 139 -19.18 30.23 -5.73
CA GLN A 139 -17.90 30.70 -5.19
C GLN A 139 -16.97 29.54 -4.83
N VAL A 140 -17.49 28.51 -4.13
CA VAL A 140 -16.73 27.31 -3.77
C VAL A 140 -16.33 26.54 -5.03
N GLN A 141 -17.24 26.37 -5.98
CA GLN A 141 -16.95 25.64 -7.22
C GLN A 141 -15.90 26.33 -8.09
N LYS A 142 -15.88 27.67 -8.14
CA LYS A 142 -14.86 28.43 -8.86
C LYS A 142 -13.46 28.18 -8.27
N VAL A 143 -13.30 28.36 -6.96
CA VAL A 143 -12.01 28.17 -6.30
C VAL A 143 -11.60 26.69 -6.31
N ALA A 144 -12.54 25.77 -6.17
CA ALA A 144 -12.27 24.33 -6.29
C ALA A 144 -11.73 23.97 -7.68
N GLN A 145 -12.23 24.61 -8.74
CA GLN A 145 -11.73 24.43 -10.10
C GLN A 145 -10.29 24.95 -10.26
N GLU A 146 -9.99 26.13 -9.72
CA GLU A 146 -8.62 26.69 -9.68
C GLU A 146 -7.65 25.74 -8.95
N ILE A 147 -8.07 25.16 -7.81
CA ILE A 147 -7.28 24.17 -7.05
C ILE A 147 -7.07 22.89 -7.87
N ARG A 148 -8.08 22.39 -8.59
CA ARG A 148 -7.93 21.22 -9.48
C ARG A 148 -6.90 21.48 -10.57
N GLU A 149 -6.92 22.66 -11.18
CA GLU A 149 -5.98 23.06 -12.23
C GLU A 149 -4.55 23.19 -11.68
N LEU A 150 -4.37 23.80 -10.50
CA LEU A 150 -3.08 23.86 -9.80
C LEU A 150 -2.54 22.46 -9.49
N ARG A 151 -3.38 21.55 -9.00
CA ARG A 151 -3.00 20.16 -8.72
C ARG A 151 -2.59 19.41 -9.98
N ALA A 152 -3.30 19.61 -11.08
CA ALA A 152 -2.96 18.99 -12.37
C ALA A 152 -1.64 19.53 -12.96
N ALA A 153 -1.30 20.79 -12.67
CA ALA A 153 -0.06 21.42 -13.14
C ALA A 153 1.16 21.13 -12.25
N THR A 154 0.97 20.68 -11.01
CA THR A 154 2.06 20.49 -10.05
C THR A 154 2.78 19.17 -10.29
N LYS A 155 4.05 19.24 -10.73
CA LYS A 155 4.96 18.09 -10.73
C LYS A 155 5.34 17.75 -9.29
N VAL A 156 5.39 16.46 -8.97
CA VAL A 156 5.89 15.95 -7.68
C VAL A 156 7.26 16.58 -7.42
N VAL A 157 7.36 17.36 -6.35
CA VAL A 157 8.62 17.96 -5.90
C VAL A 157 9.35 16.91 -5.06
N SER A 158 10.62 16.66 -5.38
CA SER A 158 11.46 15.78 -4.56
C SER A 158 11.76 16.46 -3.22
N LEU A 159 11.79 15.68 -2.15
CA LEU A 159 12.18 16.10 -0.79
C LEU A 159 13.56 15.54 -0.40
N ASP A 160 14.36 15.10 -1.38
CA ASP A 160 15.68 14.49 -1.15
C ASP A 160 16.64 15.44 -0.39
N ASP A 161 16.42 16.75 -0.51
CA ASP A 161 17.18 17.80 0.18
C ASP A 161 16.90 17.88 1.69
N MET A 162 15.83 17.24 2.17
CA MET A 162 15.45 17.17 3.58
C MET A 162 15.90 15.86 4.26
N VAL A 163 16.54 14.95 3.53
CA VAL A 163 17.08 13.71 4.12
C VAL A 163 18.36 14.06 4.89
N PRO A 164 18.41 13.85 6.22
CA PRO A 164 19.62 14.13 6.99
C PRO A 164 20.76 13.24 6.48
N VAL A 165 21.83 13.87 5.99
CA VAL A 165 23.07 13.16 5.63
C VAL A 165 23.61 12.58 6.93
N ALA A 166 23.66 11.25 7.03
CA ALA A 166 24.29 10.56 8.15
C ALA A 166 25.73 11.09 8.26
N ALA A 167 26.04 11.75 9.37
CA ALA A 167 27.39 12.17 9.67
C ALA A 167 28.23 10.92 9.96
N GLU A 168 29.20 10.63 9.10
CA GLU A 168 30.27 9.66 9.34
C GLU A 168 31.18 10.09 10.50
#